data_AF-A0A1Z4LJ84-F1
#
_entry.id   AF-A0A1Z4LJ84-F1
#
_cell.length_a   1.000
_cell.length_b   1.000
_cell.length_c   1.000
_cell.angle_alpha   90.00
_cell.angle_beta   90.00
_cell.angle_gamma   90.00
#
_symmetry.space_group_name_H-M   'P 1'
#
loop_
_entity.id
_entity.type
_entity.pdbx_description
1 polymer ?
#
loop_
_entity_poly.entity_id
_entity_poly.type
_entity_poly.pdbx_seq_one_letter_code
_entity_poly.pdbx_strand_id
1 'polypeptide(L)'
;MYRNASLQDDWYGVIIFPSRNLEPKNTTIHQPLLECDKVRIIYLDELDNSEEQSIGISLMQLTIASENQVVESAKRLIERVKQEETNVLPQKNLLDIITTIAVYKFSNLSREEVEAMLGIKLEETRVYREAKEEGREEGRLEGKRETKLELVPAMLARGMSIEEVSELLGLTIEQVNQAAEN
;
A
#
# COMPACT_ATOMS: atom_id res chain seq x y z
N MET A 1 5.21 34.43 -31.67
CA MET A 1 6.02 33.76 -30.62
C MET A 1 5.46 32.37 -30.38
N TYR A 2 6.07 31.33 -30.92
CA TYR A 2 6.02 29.98 -30.36
C TYR A 2 7.48 29.52 -30.28
N ARG A 3 8.03 29.52 -29.07
CA ARG A 3 9.39 29.07 -28.74
C ARG A 3 9.27 27.58 -28.40
N ASN A 4 10.06 26.74 -29.08
CA ASN A 4 10.18 25.27 -28.98
C ASN A 4 9.34 24.46 -29.99
N ALA A 5 9.74 24.54 -31.27
CA ALA A 5 9.19 23.72 -32.36
C ALA A 5 10.07 22.51 -32.73
N SER A 6 11.00 22.07 -31.87
CA SER A 6 12.00 21.04 -32.24
C SER A 6 12.09 19.84 -31.29
N LEU A 7 11.11 19.66 -30.40
CA LEU A 7 11.07 18.53 -29.44
C LEU A 7 9.70 17.82 -29.41
N GLN A 8 8.76 18.18 -30.29
CA GLN A 8 7.37 17.77 -30.17
C GLN A 8 6.85 16.85 -31.30
N ASP A 9 7.69 16.51 -32.28
CA ASP A 9 7.20 15.87 -33.51
C ASP A 9 7.19 14.33 -33.46
N ASP A 10 7.89 13.71 -32.51
CA ASP A 10 7.93 12.25 -32.41
C ASP A 10 7.59 11.69 -31.02
N TRP A 11 6.33 11.87 -30.62
CA TRP A 11 5.80 11.21 -29.42
C TRP A 11 5.40 9.76 -29.71
N TYR A 12 5.51 8.91 -28.69
CA TYR A 12 4.99 7.53 -28.67
C TYR A 12 4.24 7.32 -27.35
N GLY A 13 3.07 6.69 -27.43
CA GLY A 13 2.18 6.44 -26.29
C GLY A 13 2.03 4.95 -26.02
N VAL A 14 1.97 4.59 -24.75
CA VAL A 14 1.65 3.22 -24.32
C VAL A 14 0.43 3.27 -23.41
N ILE A 15 -0.58 2.47 -23.75
CA ILE A 15 -1.76 2.26 -22.93
C ILE A 15 -1.67 0.85 -22.36
N ILE A 16 -1.80 0.74 -21.03
CA ILE A 16 -1.68 -0.54 -20.32
C ILE A 16 -3.04 -0.89 -19.73
N PHE A 17 -3.57 -2.05 -20.10
CA PHE A 17 -4.76 -2.65 -19.50
C PHE A 17 -4.41 -3.93 -18.74
N PRO A 18 -5.13 -4.27 -17.67
CA PRO A 18 -4.99 -5.58 -17.04
C PRO A 18 -5.30 -6.71 -18.03
N SER A 19 -6.37 -6.55 -18.80
CA SER A 19 -6.89 -7.54 -19.73
C SER A 19 -7.79 -6.90 -20.79
N ARG A 20 -7.93 -7.55 -21.94
CA ARG A 20 -8.70 -7.01 -23.09
C ARG A 20 -10.16 -6.73 -22.78
N ASN A 21 -10.78 -7.51 -21.90
CA ASN A 21 -12.16 -7.32 -21.48
C ASN A 21 -12.39 -6.02 -20.67
N LEU A 22 -11.34 -5.39 -20.14
CA LEU A 22 -11.38 -4.13 -19.41
C LEU A 22 -11.08 -2.92 -20.32
N GLU A 23 -10.76 -3.16 -21.59
CA GLU A 23 -10.66 -2.09 -22.56
C GLU A 23 -12.04 -1.43 -22.80
N PRO A 24 -12.14 -0.09 -22.77
CA PRO A 24 -13.38 0.61 -23.03
C PRO A 24 -13.97 0.27 -24.41
N LYS A 25 -15.22 -0.20 -24.44
CA LYS A 25 -15.90 -0.59 -25.70
C LYS A 25 -16.22 0.58 -26.62
N ASN A 26 -16.41 1.78 -26.06
CA ASN A 26 -16.67 2.99 -26.85
C ASN A 26 -15.37 3.77 -27.03
N THR A 27 -14.69 3.52 -28.15
CA THR A 27 -13.43 4.19 -28.50
C THR A 27 -13.63 5.34 -29.49
N THR A 28 -14.87 5.70 -29.85
CA THR A 28 -15.19 6.64 -30.95
C THR A 28 -14.39 7.95 -30.91
N ILE A 29 -14.21 8.53 -29.71
CA ILE A 29 -13.49 9.81 -29.54
C ILE A 29 -11.97 9.63 -29.65
N HIS A 30 -11.46 8.44 -29.33
CA HIS A 30 -10.04 8.13 -29.28
C HIS A 30 -9.57 7.29 -30.49
N GLN A 31 -10.49 6.87 -31.36
CA GLN A 31 -10.20 6.00 -32.50
C GLN A 31 -9.06 6.52 -33.39
N PRO A 32 -8.99 7.83 -33.75
CA PRO A 32 -7.87 8.35 -34.52
C PRO A 32 -6.51 8.22 -33.81
N LEU A 33 -6.52 8.24 -32.48
CA LEU A 33 -5.33 8.09 -31.64
C LEU A 33 -4.91 6.62 -31.53
N LEU A 34 -5.88 5.71 -31.37
CA LEU A 34 -5.63 4.26 -31.22
C LEU A 34 -5.24 3.59 -32.55
N GLU A 35 -5.69 4.12 -33.68
CA GLU A 35 -5.34 3.62 -35.03
C GLU A 35 -4.00 4.16 -35.53
N CYS A 36 -3.39 5.11 -34.83
CA CYS A 36 -2.09 5.66 -35.20
C CYS A 36 -0.96 4.75 -34.72
N ASP A 37 0.06 4.53 -35.56
CA ASP A 37 1.27 3.74 -35.25
C ASP A 37 2.08 4.25 -34.04
N LYS A 38 1.75 5.44 -33.52
CA LYS A 38 2.37 6.06 -32.34
C LYS A 38 1.79 5.58 -31.02
N VAL A 39 0.69 4.84 -31.01
CA VAL A 39 0.08 4.32 -29.77
C VAL A 39 0.09 2.80 -29.78
N ARG A 40 0.61 2.23 -28.69
CA ARG A 40 0.57 0.80 -28.47
C ARG A 40 -0.28 0.47 -27.25
N ILE A 41 -1.22 -0.44 -27.43
CA ILE A 41 -1.97 -1.04 -26.32
C ILE A 41 -1.25 -2.31 -25.88
N ILE A 42 -1.06 -2.45 -24.57
CA ILE A 42 -0.48 -3.64 -23.93
C ILE A 42 -1.50 -4.18 -22.94
N TYR A 43 -1.77 -5.47 -23.01
CA TYR A 43 -2.61 -6.19 -22.05
C TYR A 43 -1.70 -7.05 -21.17
N LEU A 44 -1.73 -6.82 -19.87
CA LEU A 44 -0.80 -7.44 -18.92
C LEU A 44 -0.99 -8.96 -18.81
N ASP A 45 -2.21 -9.46 -18.99
CA ASP A 45 -2.56 -10.89 -18.99
C ASP A 45 -2.11 -11.64 -20.26
N GLU A 46 -1.84 -10.91 -21.34
CA GLU A 46 -1.35 -11.44 -22.62
C GLU A 46 0.20 -11.43 -22.72
N LEU A 47 0.90 -10.86 -21.74
CA LEU A 47 2.36 -10.81 -21.73
C LEU A 47 2.97 -12.14 -21.28
N ASP A 48 4.01 -12.58 -21.98
CA ASP A 48 4.74 -13.80 -21.66
C ASP A 48 5.33 -13.74 -20.25
N ASN A 49 5.10 -14.81 -19.47
CA ASN A 49 5.67 -14.99 -18.13
C ASN A 49 7.06 -15.66 -18.19
N SER A 50 7.92 -15.25 -19.13
CA SER A 50 9.26 -15.80 -19.28
C SER A 50 10.25 -15.18 -18.27
N GLU A 51 11.32 -15.92 -17.96
CA GLU A 51 12.39 -15.41 -17.08
C GLU A 51 13.19 -14.25 -17.71
N GLU A 52 13.09 -14.08 -19.03
CA GLU A 52 13.72 -12.98 -19.79
C GLU A 52 12.94 -11.65 -19.67
N GLN A 53 11.72 -11.69 -19.14
CA GLN A 53 10.86 -10.53 -18.99
C GLN A 53 11.42 -9.58 -17.92
N SER A 54 11.36 -8.26 -18.13
CA SER A 54 11.90 -7.31 -17.14
C SER A 54 11.13 -7.34 -15.80
N ILE A 55 11.86 -7.11 -14.70
CA ILE A 55 11.30 -7.01 -13.33
C ILE A 55 10.09 -6.06 -13.28
N GLY A 56 10.15 -4.93 -14.00
CA GLY A 56 9.07 -3.94 -14.02
C GLY A 56 7.77 -4.48 -14.60
N ILE A 57 7.83 -5.29 -15.67
CA ILE A 57 6.63 -5.93 -16.21
C ILE A 57 6.11 -7.00 -15.24
N SER A 58 6.99 -7.81 -14.66
CA SER A 58 6.59 -8.84 -13.69
C SER A 58 5.92 -8.23 -12.45
N LEU A 59 6.35 -7.04 -12.00
CA LEU A 59 5.68 -6.26 -10.95
C LEU A 59 4.26 -5.87 -11.35
N MET A 60 4.06 -5.36 -12.58
CA MET A 60 2.72 -5.01 -13.06
C MET A 60 1.83 -6.24 -13.17
N GLN A 61 2.35 -7.37 -13.68
CA GLN A 61 1.60 -8.62 -13.75
C GLN A 61 1.21 -9.16 -12.38
N LEU A 62 2.00 -8.93 -11.34
CA LEU A 62 1.66 -9.33 -9.98
C LEU A 62 0.34 -8.68 -9.49
N THR A 63 0.06 -7.45 -9.93
CA THR A 63 -1.19 -6.73 -9.57
C THR A 63 -2.44 -7.39 -10.13
N ILE A 64 -2.33 -8.11 -11.24
CA ILE A 64 -3.46 -8.75 -11.93
C ILE A 64 -3.51 -10.28 -11.77
N ALA A 65 -2.45 -10.89 -11.21
CA ALA A 65 -2.37 -12.33 -11.04
C ALA A 65 -3.57 -12.87 -10.22
N SER A 66 -3.96 -14.13 -10.41
CA SER A 66 -4.97 -14.75 -9.53
C SER A 66 -4.38 -15.04 -8.13
N GLU A 67 -5.24 -15.28 -7.13
CA GLU A 67 -4.81 -15.71 -5.78
C GLU A 67 -3.96 -16.99 -5.82
N ASN A 68 -4.27 -17.89 -6.74
CA ASN A 68 -3.53 -19.15 -6.90
C ASN A 68 -2.13 -18.94 -7.49
N GLN A 69 -1.93 -17.91 -8.31
CA GLN A 69 -0.66 -17.67 -9.02
C GLN A 69 0.22 -16.63 -8.34
N VAL A 70 -0.38 -15.66 -7.63
CA VAL A 70 0.35 -14.52 -7.07
C VAL A 70 1.46 -14.95 -6.12
N VAL A 71 1.27 -16.04 -5.36
CA VAL A 71 2.28 -16.53 -4.42
C VAL A 71 3.55 -16.96 -5.15
N GLU A 72 3.38 -17.82 -6.15
CA GLU A 72 4.49 -18.35 -6.93
C GLU A 72 5.16 -17.25 -7.75
N SER A 73 4.37 -16.36 -8.35
CA SER A 73 4.89 -15.21 -9.09
C SER A 73 5.64 -14.23 -8.19
N ALA A 74 5.14 -13.95 -6.98
CA ALA A 74 5.83 -13.10 -6.02
C ALA A 74 7.15 -13.72 -5.56
N LYS A 75 7.17 -15.03 -5.23
CA LYS A 75 8.39 -15.76 -4.86
C LYS A 75 9.47 -15.66 -5.93
N ARG A 76 9.12 -16.02 -7.17
CA ARG A 76 10.05 -15.95 -8.30
C ARG A 76 10.56 -14.52 -8.50
N LEU A 77 9.67 -13.53 -8.42
CA LEU A 77 10.07 -12.13 -8.58
C LEU A 77 11.00 -11.65 -7.46
N ILE A 78 10.76 -12.08 -6.21
CA ILE A 78 11.64 -11.78 -5.07
C ILE A 78 13.04 -12.37 -5.31
N GLU A 79 13.12 -13.61 -5.78
CA GLU A 79 14.40 -14.27 -6.08
C GLU A 79 15.16 -13.53 -7.18
N ARG A 80 14.46 -13.17 -8.26
CA ARG A 80 15.02 -12.38 -9.37
C ARG A 80 15.53 -11.03 -8.91
N VAL A 81 14.75 -10.28 -8.13
CA VAL A 81 15.15 -8.99 -7.55
C VAL A 81 16.39 -9.12 -6.67
N LYS A 82 16.64 -10.28 -6.05
CA LYS A 82 17.84 -10.55 -5.25
C LYS A 82 19.08 -10.90 -6.07
N GLN A 83 18.90 -11.44 -7.27
CA GLN A 83 19.99 -11.94 -8.12
C GLN A 83 20.36 -10.96 -9.24
N GLU A 84 19.37 -10.22 -9.75
CA GLU A 84 19.53 -9.30 -10.86
C GLU A 84 19.89 -7.90 -10.34
N GLU A 85 21.01 -7.35 -10.82
CA GLU A 85 21.26 -5.92 -10.69
C GLU A 85 20.40 -5.16 -11.69
N THR A 86 19.47 -4.34 -11.19
CA THR A 86 18.63 -3.46 -12.01
C THR A 86 19.10 -2.02 -11.92
N ASN A 87 19.17 -1.35 -13.07
CA ASN A 87 19.51 0.07 -13.16
C ASN A 87 18.31 1.00 -12.91
N VAL A 88 17.10 0.45 -12.73
CA VAL A 88 15.85 1.24 -12.70
C VAL A 88 15.47 1.64 -11.28
N LEU A 89 15.48 0.70 -10.34
CA LEU A 89 15.10 0.93 -8.95
C LEU A 89 16.03 0.18 -8.00
N PRO A 90 16.34 0.74 -6.83
CA PRO A 90 17.04 0.01 -5.79
C PRO A 90 16.27 -1.27 -5.42
N GLN A 91 17.00 -2.35 -5.17
CA GLN A 91 16.46 -3.65 -4.75
C GLN A 91 15.43 -3.52 -3.61
N LYS A 92 15.75 -2.70 -2.60
CA LYS A 92 14.86 -2.45 -1.46
C LYS A 92 13.49 -1.90 -1.90
N ASN A 93 13.47 -0.96 -2.84
CA ASN A 93 12.22 -0.37 -3.32
C ASN A 93 11.39 -1.40 -4.10
N LEU A 94 12.03 -2.29 -4.86
CA LEU A 94 11.33 -3.36 -5.57
C LEU A 94 10.70 -4.35 -4.58
N LEU A 95 11.43 -4.76 -3.54
CA LEU A 95 10.89 -5.59 -2.47
C LEU A 95 9.73 -4.89 -1.74
N ASP A 96 9.83 -3.59 -1.48
CA ASP A 96 8.74 -2.79 -0.88
C ASP A 96 7.48 -2.81 -1.76
N ILE A 97 7.63 -2.69 -3.09
CA ILE A 97 6.48 -2.75 -4.02
C ILE A 97 5.85 -4.14 -4.02
N ILE A 98 6.64 -5.21 -4.13
CA ILE A 98 6.14 -6.61 -4.09
C ILE A 98 5.35 -6.84 -2.81
N THR A 99 5.92 -6.39 -1.69
CA THR A 99 5.32 -6.51 -0.37
C THR A 99 4.00 -5.77 -0.27
N THR A 100 3.97 -4.53 -0.77
CA THR A 100 2.75 -3.71 -0.81
C THR A 100 1.67 -4.43 -1.61
N ILE A 101 1.97 -4.91 -2.82
CA ILE A 101 1.03 -5.65 -3.65
C ILE A 101 0.49 -6.89 -2.91
N ALA A 102 1.36 -7.65 -2.25
CA ALA A 102 0.97 -8.84 -1.51
C ALA A 102 0.03 -8.50 -0.34
N VAL A 103 0.35 -7.49 0.47
CA VAL A 103 -0.50 -7.06 1.60
C VAL A 103 -1.88 -6.62 1.14
N TYR A 104 -1.98 -5.84 0.07
CA TYR A 104 -3.27 -5.41 -0.46
C TYR A 104 -4.10 -6.56 -1.01
N LYS A 105 -3.44 -7.52 -1.65
CA LYS A 105 -4.10 -8.67 -2.27
C LYS A 105 -4.51 -9.75 -1.27
N PHE A 106 -3.79 -9.84 -0.16
CA PHE A 106 -4.05 -10.75 0.95
C PHE A 106 -4.53 -10.00 2.19
N SER A 107 -5.46 -9.05 2.01
CA SER A 107 -5.96 -8.19 3.09
C SER A 107 -6.63 -8.96 4.24
N ASN A 108 -7.04 -10.21 4.02
CA ASN A 108 -7.65 -11.09 5.02
C ASN A 108 -6.62 -11.96 5.77
N LEU A 109 -5.35 -11.95 5.36
CA LEU A 109 -4.30 -12.74 6.01
C LEU A 109 -3.54 -11.89 7.03
N SER A 110 -3.10 -12.54 8.09
CA SER A 110 -2.14 -11.98 9.03
C SER A 110 -0.78 -11.77 8.35
N ARG A 111 0.05 -10.92 8.96
CA ARG A 111 1.44 -10.72 8.54
C ARG A 111 2.19 -12.03 8.44
N GLU A 112 2.11 -12.85 9.48
CA GLU A 112 2.85 -14.10 9.61
C GLU A 112 2.47 -15.08 8.49
N GLU A 113 1.20 -15.10 8.10
CA GLU A 113 0.71 -15.91 6.98
C GLU A 113 1.27 -15.41 5.64
N VAL A 114 1.30 -14.09 5.40
CA VAL A 114 1.89 -13.53 4.17
C VAL A 114 3.40 -13.78 4.11
N GLU A 115 4.12 -13.64 5.22
CA GLU A 115 5.56 -13.95 5.30
C GLU A 115 5.85 -15.44 5.03
N ALA A 116 5.09 -16.34 5.68
CA ALA A 116 5.23 -17.78 5.47
C ALA A 116 4.90 -18.16 4.02
N MET A 117 3.87 -17.54 3.46
CA MET A 117 3.45 -17.74 2.08
C MET A 117 4.53 -17.29 1.10
N LEU A 118 5.16 -16.13 1.30
CA LEU A 118 6.20 -15.59 0.41
C LEU A 118 7.61 -16.13 0.69
N GLY A 119 7.85 -16.72 1.86
CA GLY A 119 9.17 -17.22 2.27
C GLY A 119 10.18 -16.10 2.57
N ILE A 120 9.70 -14.90 2.91
CA ILE A 120 10.54 -13.76 3.28
C ILE A 120 10.02 -13.06 4.53
N LYS A 121 10.93 -12.47 5.29
CA LYS A 121 10.58 -11.52 6.35
C LYS A 121 10.27 -10.17 5.72
N LEU A 122 9.14 -9.58 6.09
CA LEU A 122 8.63 -8.32 5.57
C LEU A 122 8.87 -7.16 6.56
N GLU A 123 9.41 -7.44 7.75
CA GLU A 123 9.64 -6.48 8.84
C GLU A 123 10.53 -5.28 8.45
N GLU A 124 11.40 -5.42 7.46
CA GLU A 124 12.29 -4.35 6.99
C GLU A 124 11.66 -3.44 5.93
N THR A 125 10.51 -3.83 5.40
CA THR A 125 9.88 -3.13 4.30
C THR A 125 9.21 -1.85 4.81
N ARG A 126 9.03 -0.88 3.91
CA ARG A 126 8.48 0.42 4.28
C ARG A 126 7.06 0.31 4.84
N VAL A 127 6.17 -0.42 4.15
CA VAL A 127 4.74 -0.50 4.51
C VAL A 127 4.54 -1.08 5.92
N TYR A 128 5.36 -2.06 6.30
CA TYR A 128 5.29 -2.68 7.63
C TYR A 128 5.88 -1.79 8.73
N ARG A 129 6.95 -1.05 8.44
CA ARG A 129 7.53 -0.11 9.42
C ARG A 129 6.59 1.06 9.70
N GLU A 130 5.93 1.58 8.67
CA GLU A 130 4.93 2.65 8.80
C GLU A 130 3.75 2.18 9.64
N ALA A 131 3.13 1.04 9.30
CA ALA A 131 2.01 0.49 10.06
C ALA A 131 2.38 0.19 11.54
N LYS A 132 3.60 -0.29 11.80
CA LYS A 132 4.09 -0.53 13.16
C LYS A 132 4.29 0.76 13.96
N GLU A 133 4.80 1.81 13.33
CA GLU A 133 5.01 3.10 13.98
C GLU A 133 3.68 3.79 14.27
N GLU A 134 2.73 3.75 13.33
CA GLU A 134 1.37 4.25 13.53
C GLU A 134 0.68 3.55 14.71
N GLY A 135 0.71 2.21 14.74
CA GLY A 135 0.13 1.45 15.87
C GLY A 135 0.82 1.73 17.21
N ARG A 136 2.13 2.03 17.21
CA ARG A 136 2.86 2.44 18.42
C ARG A 136 2.39 3.81 18.92
N GLU A 137 2.19 4.75 18.01
CA GLU A 137 1.74 6.11 18.34
C GLU A 137 0.29 6.11 18.82
N GLU A 138 -0.59 5.36 18.15
CA GLU A 138 -1.97 5.14 18.59
C GLU A 138 -2.01 4.50 19.98
N GLY A 139 -1.25 3.42 20.20
CA GLY A 139 -1.18 2.76 21.49
C GLY A 139 -0.63 3.65 22.61
N ARG A 140 0.28 4.59 22.30
CA ARG A 140 0.78 5.58 23.26
C ARG A 140 -0.29 6.61 23.62
N LEU A 141 -1.08 7.06 22.65
CA LEU A 141 -2.19 7.99 22.88
C LEU A 141 -3.30 7.31 23.69
N GLU A 142 -3.66 6.08 23.33
CA GLU A 142 -4.67 5.29 24.01
C GLU A 142 -4.25 4.98 25.45
N GLY A 143 -3.03 4.48 25.68
CA GLY A 143 -2.53 4.21 27.03
C GLY A 143 -2.45 5.47 27.91
N LYS A 144 -2.13 6.63 27.34
CA LYS A 144 -2.22 7.92 28.06
C LYS A 144 -3.66 8.27 28.45
N ARG A 145 -4.61 8.02 27.55
CA ARG A 145 -6.03 8.27 27.77
C ARG A 145 -6.58 7.33 28.84
N GLU A 146 -6.30 6.03 28.74
CA GLU A 146 -6.67 5.01 29.72
C GLU A 146 -6.11 5.34 31.10
N THR A 147 -4.81 5.67 31.20
CA THR A 147 -4.20 6.06 32.49
C THR A 147 -4.90 7.26 33.12
N LYS A 148 -5.30 8.26 32.33
CA LYS A 148 -6.07 9.40 32.86
C LYS A 148 -7.42 8.94 33.40
N LEU A 149 -8.14 8.11 32.67
CA LEU A 149 -9.45 7.60 33.10
C LEU A 149 -9.35 6.75 34.36
N GLU A 150 -8.33 5.90 34.50
CA GLU A 150 -8.09 5.09 35.70
C GLU A 150 -7.84 5.94 36.97
N LEU A 151 -7.33 7.17 36.82
CA LEU A 151 -7.11 8.08 37.94
C LEU A 151 -8.40 8.77 38.41
N VAL A 152 -9.45 8.81 37.59
CA VAL A 152 -10.69 9.55 37.87
C VAL A 152 -11.34 9.10 39.19
N PRO A 153 -11.61 7.81 39.45
CA PRO A 153 -12.24 7.39 40.70
C PRO A 153 -11.41 7.76 41.94
N ALA A 154 -10.09 7.62 41.85
CA ALA A 154 -9.18 7.93 42.95
C ALA A 154 -9.07 9.43 43.26
N MET A 155 -9.30 10.29 42.26
CA MET A 155 -9.34 11.75 42.40
C MET A 155 -10.69 12.22 42.98
N LEU A 156 -11.80 11.68 42.48
CA LEU A 156 -13.13 11.96 43.02
C LEU A 156 -13.26 11.48 44.47
N ALA A 157 -12.72 10.31 44.80
CA ALA A 157 -12.68 9.79 46.17
C ALA A 157 -11.86 10.67 47.13
N ARG A 158 -10.95 11.49 46.61
CA ARG A 158 -10.19 12.50 47.37
C ARG A 158 -10.92 13.84 47.49
N GLY A 159 -12.14 13.94 46.95
CA GLY A 159 -13.01 15.10 47.10
C GLY A 159 -12.86 16.17 46.00
N MET A 160 -12.14 15.90 44.91
CA MET A 160 -12.17 16.78 43.74
C MET A 160 -13.53 16.74 43.05
N SER A 161 -13.98 17.87 42.50
CA SER A 161 -15.19 17.92 41.67
C SER A 161 -14.95 17.33 40.28
N ILE A 162 -16.03 16.98 39.59
CA ILE A 162 -15.97 16.47 38.20
C ILE A 162 -15.31 17.50 37.27
N GLU A 163 -15.59 18.79 37.47
CA GLU A 163 -15.01 19.89 36.71
C GLU A 163 -13.51 20.03 36.96
N GLU A 164 -13.07 19.91 38.21
CA GLU A 164 -11.65 19.96 38.57
C GLU A 164 -10.87 18.79 37.97
N VAL A 165 -11.44 17.58 38.01
CA VAL A 165 -10.83 16.37 37.40
C VAL A 165 -10.78 16.49 35.87
N SER A 166 -11.85 16.99 35.26
CA SER A 166 -11.94 17.25 33.81
C SER A 166 -10.85 18.22 33.36
N GLU A 167 -10.67 19.34 34.07
CA GLU A 167 -9.65 20.34 33.78
C GLU A 167 -8.23 19.77 33.98
N LEU A 168 -7.98 19.12 35.13
CA LEU A 168 -6.66 18.61 35.50
C LEU A 168 -6.15 17.51 34.55
N LEU A 169 -7.05 16.60 34.14
CA LEU A 169 -6.69 15.49 33.25
C LEU A 169 -6.88 15.85 31.77
N GLY A 170 -7.47 17.00 31.46
CA GLY A 170 -7.84 17.37 30.09
C GLY A 170 -8.79 16.34 29.46
N LEU A 171 -9.73 15.83 30.26
CA LEU A 171 -10.80 14.93 29.84
C LEU A 171 -12.10 15.71 29.69
N THR A 172 -13.04 15.24 28.89
CA THR A 172 -14.38 15.83 28.87
C THR A 172 -15.15 15.43 30.13
N ILE A 173 -16.14 16.25 30.53
CA ILE A 173 -17.03 15.92 31.66
C ILE A 173 -17.71 14.56 31.47
N GLU A 174 -18.11 14.24 30.24
CA GLU A 174 -18.70 12.94 29.90
C GLU A 174 -17.74 11.77 30.14
N GLN A 175 -16.47 11.92 29.74
CA GLN A 175 -15.43 10.91 29.99
C GLN A 175 -15.16 10.71 31.49
N VAL A 176 -15.18 11.79 32.28
CA VAL A 176 -15.02 11.72 33.75
C VAL A 176 -16.21 11.01 34.39
N ASN A 177 -17.44 11.32 33.96
CA ASN A 177 -18.64 10.65 34.48
C ASN A 177 -18.64 9.16 34.15
N GLN A 178 -18.34 8.78 32.89
CA GLN A 178 -18.27 7.37 32.50
C GLN A 178 -17.18 6.61 33.27
N ALA A 179 -16.02 7.24 33.50
CA ALA A 179 -14.95 6.62 34.28
C ALA A 179 -15.26 6.52 35.79
N ALA A 180 -16.18 7.34 36.31
CA ALA A 180 -16.63 7.28 37.69
C ALA A 180 -17.71 6.21 37.95
N GLU A 181 -18.40 5.76 36.89
CA GLU A 181 -19.45 4.73 36.94
C GLU A 181 -18.93 3.29 36.77
N ASN A 182 -17.67 3.12 36.38
CA ASN A 182 -16.95 1.84 36.31
C ASN A 182 -16.31 1.47 37.66
#